data_AF-A0A521ZAT1-F1
#
_entry.id   AF-A0A521ZAT1-F1
#
_cell.length_a   1.000
_cell.length_b   1.000
_cell.length_c   1.000
_cell.angle_alpha   90.00
_cell.angle_beta   90.00
_cell.angle_gamma   90.00
#
_symmetry.space_group_name_H-M   'P 1'
#
loop_
_entity.id
_entity.type
_entity.pdbx_description
1 polymer ?
#
loop_
_entity_poly.entity_id
_entity_poly.type
_entity_poly.pdbx_seq_one_letter_code
_entity_poly.pdbx_strand_id
1 'polypeptide(L)'
;MKYHEIKEDGIRKARIGHIESRWDALYGVIVSSRTRILNLLFALNAGSLVGALTYIATKGNTREIHFSIWCFLFGIGFIVAHATIDYYGSETHFKKFRNNVTLFYKNELDWEVLLERDSQHTTIDRVLHFFGWLSGISLAIGLFVGICAIAPSA
;
A
#
# COMPACT_ATOMS: atom_id res chain seq x y z
N MET A 1 32.24 8.80 -7.00
CA MET A 1 33.23 8.61 -5.91
C MET A 1 32.90 7.37 -5.11
N LYS A 2 33.85 6.43 -5.07
CA LYS A 2 33.71 5.13 -4.40
C LYS A 2 33.99 5.23 -2.90
N TYR A 3 33.51 4.28 -2.12
CA TYR A 3 33.62 4.31 -0.66
C TYR A 3 35.07 4.44 -0.14
N HIS A 4 36.01 3.68 -0.72
CA HIS A 4 37.44 3.71 -0.34
C HIS A 4 38.17 4.99 -0.73
N GLU A 5 37.67 5.73 -1.73
CA GLU A 5 38.28 6.99 -2.18
C GLU A 5 37.98 8.13 -1.20
N ILE A 6 36.99 7.96 -0.33
CA ILE A 6 36.58 8.95 0.67
C ILE A 6 37.58 8.92 1.81
N LYS A 7 38.64 9.72 1.71
CA LYS A 7 39.68 9.83 2.75
C LYS A 7 39.29 10.77 3.88
N GLU A 8 38.32 11.65 3.64
CA GLU A 8 37.85 12.62 4.63
C GLU A 8 36.75 12.01 5.52
N ASP A 9 37.06 11.85 6.81
CA ASP A 9 36.15 11.22 7.77
C ASP A 9 34.82 11.98 7.92
N GLY A 10 34.82 13.29 7.74
CA GLY A 10 33.60 14.11 7.76
C GLY A 10 32.64 13.76 6.63
N ILE A 11 33.14 13.67 5.39
CA ILE A 11 32.34 13.28 4.21
C ILE A 11 31.84 11.84 4.36
N ARG A 12 32.69 10.94 4.87
CA ARG A 12 32.32 9.54 5.09
C ARG A 12 31.18 9.42 6.10
N LYS A 13 31.27 10.10 7.25
CA LYS A 13 30.21 10.12 8.27
C LYS A 13 28.91 10.71 7.74
N ALA A 14 28.97 11.80 6.99
CA ALA A 14 27.78 12.42 6.40
C ALA A 14 27.04 11.47 5.43
N ARG A 15 27.78 10.74 4.59
CA ARG A 15 27.21 9.76 3.65
C ARG A 15 26.61 8.54 4.36
N ILE A 16 27.28 8.04 5.39
CA ILE A 16 26.75 6.95 6.23
C ILE A 16 25.45 7.40 6.92
N GLY A 17 25.44 8.59 7.52
CA GLY A 17 24.25 9.15 8.17
C GLY A 17 23.07 9.34 7.19
N HIS A 18 23.35 9.71 5.94
CA HIS A 18 22.33 9.75 4.89
C HIS A 18 21.75 8.36 4.59
N ILE A 19 22.61 7.33 4.46
CA ILE A 19 22.17 5.95 4.24
C ILE A 19 21.30 5.46 5.41
N GLU A 20 21.72 5.71 6.66
CA GLU A 20 20.97 5.33 7.86
C GLU A 20 19.61 6.01 7.93
N SER A 21 19.56 7.33 7.73
CA SER A 21 18.31 8.08 7.72
C SER A 21 17.36 7.57 6.62
N ARG A 22 17.89 7.28 5.43
CA ARG A 22 17.10 6.76 4.32
C ARG A 22 16.61 5.33 4.58
N TRP A 23 17.43 4.51 5.22
CA TRP A 23 17.09 3.16 5.64
C TRP A 23 15.92 3.17 6.63
N ASP A 24 15.99 4.02 7.65
CA ASP A 24 14.93 4.18 8.66
C ASP A 24 13.62 4.66 8.03
N ALA A 25 13.70 5.61 7.09
CA ALA A 25 12.52 6.07 6.35
C ALA A 25 11.85 4.94 5.55
N LEU A 26 12.63 4.16 4.79
CA LEU A 26 12.11 3.05 4.00
C LEU A 26 11.57 1.92 4.88
N TYR A 27 12.25 1.61 5.97
CA TYR A 27 11.80 0.61 6.93
C TYR A 27 10.48 1.04 7.59
N GLY A 28 10.36 2.31 7.98
CA GLY A 28 9.13 2.88 8.52
C GLY A 28 7.95 2.75 7.57
N VAL A 29 8.15 3.00 6.27
CA VAL A 29 7.11 2.81 5.23
C VAL A 29 6.67 1.34 5.17
N ILE A 30 7.61 0.38 5.13
CA ILE A 30 7.26 -1.05 5.09
C ILE A 30 6.46 -1.48 6.32
N VAL A 31 6.88 -1.07 7.51
CA VAL A 31 6.18 -1.39 8.77
C VAL A 31 4.78 -0.80 8.77
N SER A 32 4.63 0.46 8.34
CA SER A 32 3.34 1.13 8.22
C SER A 32 2.42 0.44 7.23
N SER A 33 2.89 0.15 6.01
CA SER A 33 2.10 -0.53 4.98
C SER A 33 1.69 -1.94 5.41
N ARG A 34 2.57 -2.69 6.09
CA ARG A 34 2.24 -4.00 6.67
C ARG A 34 1.16 -3.90 7.73
N THR A 35 1.29 -2.95 8.66
CA THR A 35 0.32 -2.73 9.74
C THR A 35 -1.04 -2.35 9.17
N ARG A 36 -1.06 -1.50 8.14
CA ARG A 36 -2.28 -1.11 7.42
C ARG A 36 -2.96 -2.30 6.76
N ILE A 37 -2.22 -3.19 6.09
CA ILE A 37 -2.78 -4.42 5.50
C ILE A 37 -3.43 -5.29 6.58
N LEU A 38 -2.73 -5.51 7.70
CA LEU A 38 -3.26 -6.35 8.79
C LEU A 38 -4.54 -5.75 9.39
N ASN A 39 -4.53 -4.45 9.68
CA ASN A 39 -5.72 -3.75 10.17
C ASN A 39 -6.89 -3.84 9.19
N LEU A 40 -6.60 -3.71 7.89
CA LEU A 40 -7.60 -3.88 6.85
C LEU A 40 -8.20 -5.29 6.87
N LEU A 41 -7.37 -6.34 6.91
CA LEU A 41 -7.83 -7.72 6.95
C LEU A 41 -8.70 -8.01 8.18
N PHE A 42 -8.32 -7.50 9.36
CA PHE A 42 -9.14 -7.63 10.57
C PHE A 42 -10.48 -6.89 10.44
N ALA A 43 -10.47 -5.66 9.93
CA ALA A 43 -11.70 -4.89 9.71
C ALA A 43 -12.62 -5.56 8.69
N LEU A 44 -12.06 -6.15 7.62
CA LEU A 44 -12.82 -6.89 6.60
C LEU A 44 -13.46 -8.15 7.16
N ASN A 45 -12.74 -8.92 7.98
CA ASN A 45 -13.29 -10.10 8.64
C ASN A 45 -14.43 -9.73 9.60
N ALA A 46 -14.28 -8.65 10.38
CA ALA A 46 -15.35 -8.15 11.24
C ALA A 46 -16.56 -7.63 10.43
N GLY A 47 -16.32 -6.85 9.38
CA GLY A 47 -17.38 -6.28 8.54
C GLY A 47 -18.13 -7.32 7.71
N SER A 48 -17.44 -8.34 7.18
CA SER A 48 -18.07 -9.45 6.45
C SER A 48 -18.95 -10.32 7.34
N LEU A 49 -18.56 -10.53 8.61
CA LEU A 49 -19.40 -11.18 9.61
C LEU A 49 -20.70 -10.40 9.85
N VAL A 50 -20.60 -9.08 10.03
CA VAL A 50 -21.79 -8.21 10.18
C VAL A 50 -22.67 -8.26 8.94
N GLY A 51 -22.08 -8.15 7.74
CA GLY A 51 -22.81 -8.24 6.47
C GLY A 51 -23.54 -9.56 6.29
N ALA A 52 -22.91 -10.69 6.64
CA ALA A 52 -23.53 -12.01 6.61
C ALA A 52 -24.70 -12.13 7.60
N LEU A 53 -24.54 -11.60 8.83
CA LEU A 53 -25.60 -11.57 9.83
C LEU A 53 -26.78 -10.70 9.37
N THR A 54 -26.52 -9.54 8.78
CA THR A 54 -27.55 -8.67 8.21
C THR A 54 -28.28 -9.35 7.06
N TYR A 55 -27.56 -10.01 6.15
CA TYR A 55 -28.16 -10.75 5.05
C TYR A 55 -29.08 -11.89 5.54
N ILE A 56 -28.65 -12.65 6.54
CA ILE A 56 -29.47 -13.69 7.17
C ILE A 56 -30.70 -13.09 7.86
N ALA A 57 -30.56 -11.91 8.48
CA ALA A 57 -31.66 -11.23 9.17
C ALA A 57 -32.70 -10.65 8.20
N THR A 58 -32.29 -10.17 7.02
CA THR A 58 -33.20 -9.70 5.97
C THR A 58 -33.83 -10.89 5.26
N LYS A 59 -35.01 -11.34 5.71
CA LYS A 59 -35.79 -12.47 5.16
C LYS A 59 -36.20 -12.36 3.66
N GLY A 60 -35.73 -11.35 2.93
CA GLY A 60 -36.06 -11.09 1.53
C GLY A 60 -34.83 -11.16 0.63
N ASN A 61 -34.80 -12.15 -0.26
CA ASN A 61 -33.77 -12.30 -1.28
C ASN A 61 -34.04 -11.36 -2.47
N THR A 62 -33.67 -10.08 -2.35
CA THR A 62 -33.85 -9.11 -3.45
C THR A 62 -32.57 -8.94 -4.27
N ARG A 63 -32.74 -8.71 -5.58
CA ARG A 63 -31.63 -8.58 -6.53
C ARG A 63 -30.75 -7.36 -6.21
N GLU A 64 -31.32 -6.30 -5.63
CA GLU A 64 -30.57 -5.11 -5.22
C GLU A 64 -29.61 -5.40 -4.05
N ILE A 65 -30.01 -6.25 -3.11
CA ILE A 65 -29.14 -6.65 -1.99
C ILE A 65 -27.93 -7.43 -2.50
N HIS A 66 -28.13 -8.36 -3.45
CA HIS A 66 -27.00 -9.07 -4.07
C HIS A 66 -26.06 -8.13 -4.82
N PHE A 67 -26.60 -7.16 -5.58
CA PHE A 67 -25.77 -6.18 -6.27
C PHE A 67 -24.94 -5.33 -5.29
N SER A 68 -25.56 -4.87 -4.19
CA SER A 68 -24.87 -4.14 -3.12
C SER A 68 -23.74 -4.96 -2.49
N ILE A 69 -23.98 -6.25 -2.21
CA ILE A 69 -22.95 -7.18 -1.71
C ILE A 69 -21.79 -7.33 -2.71
N TRP A 70 -22.09 -7.49 -4.01
CA TRP A 70 -21.06 -7.58 -5.03
C TRP A 70 -20.25 -6.29 -5.15
N CYS A 71 -20.88 -5.11 -5.11
CA CYS A 71 -20.18 -3.83 -5.08
C CYS A 71 -19.27 -3.68 -3.85
N PHE A 72 -19.71 -4.17 -2.70
CA PHE A 72 -18.91 -4.19 -1.49
C PHE A 72 -17.69 -5.12 -1.64
N LEU A 73 -17.89 -6.36 -2.11
CA LEU A 73 -16.79 -7.30 -2.39
C LEU A 73 -15.79 -6.75 -3.39
N PHE A 74 -16.26 -6.09 -4.44
CA PHE A 74 -15.41 -5.50 -5.47
C PHE A 74 -14.59 -4.32 -4.93
N GLY A 75 -15.23 -3.46 -4.12
CA GLY A 75 -14.54 -2.38 -3.40
C GLY A 75 -13.45 -2.92 -2.48
N ILE A 76 -13.75 -3.95 -1.69
CA ILE A 76 -12.78 -4.64 -0.84
C ILE A 76 -11.60 -5.17 -1.66
N GLY A 77 -11.88 -5.83 -2.78
CA GLY A 77 -10.85 -6.36 -3.68
C GLY A 77 -9.85 -5.28 -4.11
N PHE A 78 -10.34 -4.08 -4.43
CA PHE A 78 -9.47 -2.96 -4.79
C PHE A 78 -8.68 -2.37 -3.63
N ILE A 79 -9.24 -2.30 -2.42
CA ILE A 79 -8.47 -1.84 -1.24
C ILE A 79 -7.36 -2.85 -0.91
N VAL A 80 -7.68 -4.15 -0.96
CA VAL A 80 -6.68 -5.20 -0.74
C VAL A 80 -5.60 -5.11 -1.82
N ALA A 81 -5.96 -5.02 -3.10
CA ALA A 81 -5.01 -4.86 -4.20
C ALA A 81 -4.13 -3.60 -4.02
N HIS A 82 -4.73 -2.46 -3.67
CA HIS A 82 -4.01 -1.22 -3.36
C HIS A 82 -2.97 -1.45 -2.25
N ALA A 83 -3.41 -2.00 -1.12
CA ALA A 83 -2.53 -2.20 0.03
C ALA A 83 -1.41 -3.21 -0.29
N THR A 84 -1.71 -4.29 -1.02
CA THR A 84 -0.75 -5.29 -1.46
C THR A 84 0.28 -4.71 -2.43
N ILE A 85 -0.15 -3.93 -3.43
CA ILE A 85 0.75 -3.28 -4.41
C ILE A 85 1.68 -2.30 -3.68
N ASP A 86 1.17 -1.52 -2.74
CA ASP A 86 1.97 -0.58 -1.97
C ASP A 86 3.04 -1.29 -1.12
N TYR A 87 2.67 -2.41 -0.47
CA TYR A 87 3.61 -3.20 0.32
C TYR A 87 4.71 -3.82 -0.55
N TYR A 88 4.36 -4.53 -1.62
CA TYR A 88 5.37 -5.17 -2.49
C TYR A 88 6.20 -4.14 -3.26
N GLY A 89 5.61 -3.00 -3.62
CA GLY A 89 6.34 -1.86 -4.16
C GLY A 89 7.40 -1.39 -3.17
N SER A 90 7.00 -1.06 -1.95
CA SER A 90 7.88 -0.61 -0.88
C SER A 90 8.98 -1.63 -0.54
N GLU A 91 8.64 -2.92 -0.45
CA GLU A 91 9.60 -3.99 -0.20
C GLU A 91 10.62 -4.12 -1.34
N THR A 92 10.16 -4.02 -2.59
CA THR A 92 11.04 -4.07 -3.77
C THR A 92 11.98 -2.87 -3.80
N HIS A 93 11.49 -1.67 -3.50
CA HIS A 93 12.31 -0.46 -3.38
C HIS A 93 13.38 -0.61 -2.31
N PHE A 94 13.01 -1.09 -1.12
CA PHE A 94 13.95 -1.31 -0.04
C PHE A 94 15.01 -2.38 -0.38
N LYS A 95 14.62 -3.49 -1.00
CA LYS A 95 15.57 -4.52 -1.48
C LYS A 95 16.57 -3.94 -2.49
N LYS A 96 16.09 -3.13 -3.44
CA LYS A 96 16.96 -2.44 -4.42
C LYS A 96 17.91 -1.46 -3.73
N PHE A 97 17.41 -0.64 -2.81
CA PHE A 97 18.23 0.29 -2.04
C PHE A 97 19.31 -0.42 -1.24
N ARG A 98 18.94 -1.48 -0.48
CA ARG A 98 19.89 -2.33 0.26
C ARG A 98 20.96 -2.93 -0.65
N ASN A 99 20.58 -3.40 -1.84
CA ASN A 99 21.54 -3.92 -2.80
C ASN A 99 22.49 -2.82 -3.31
N ASN A 100 21.99 -1.63 -3.65
CA ASN A 100 22.81 -0.49 -4.07
C ASN A 100 23.79 -0.04 -2.98
N VAL A 101 23.34 0.03 -1.72
CA VAL A 101 24.20 0.33 -0.56
C VAL A 101 25.29 -0.74 -0.41
N THR A 102 24.95 -2.02 -0.59
CA THR A 102 25.93 -3.12 -0.54
C THR A 102 26.99 -2.96 -1.64
N LEU A 103 26.58 -2.63 -2.86
CA LEU A 103 27.49 -2.38 -3.99
C LEU A 103 28.38 -1.15 -3.75
N PHE A 104 27.83 -0.09 -3.14
CA PHE A 104 28.58 1.09 -2.74
C PHE A 104 29.69 0.75 -1.74
N TYR A 105 29.38 -0.02 -0.69
CA TYR A 105 30.38 -0.50 0.26
C TYR A 105 31.43 -1.43 -0.35
N LYS A 106 31.07 -2.18 -1.39
CA LYS A 106 32.00 -3.01 -2.18
C LYS A 106 32.87 -2.21 -3.17
N ASN A 107 32.69 -0.90 -3.28
CA ASN A 107 33.37 -0.04 -4.26
C ASN A 107 33.00 -0.34 -5.73
N GLU A 108 31.86 -0.99 -5.94
CA GLU A 108 31.30 -1.32 -7.25
C GLU A 108 30.30 -0.26 -7.74
N LEU A 109 29.89 0.66 -6.85
CA LEU A 109 28.95 1.73 -7.15
C LEU A 109 29.49 3.08 -6.64
N ASP A 110 29.34 4.11 -7.46
CA ASP A 110 29.64 5.49 -7.08
C ASP A 110 28.51 6.12 -6.27
N TRP A 111 28.86 7.02 -5.34
CA TRP A 111 27.90 7.74 -4.52
C TRP A 111 26.84 8.49 -5.34
N GLU A 112 27.26 9.16 -6.42
CA GLU A 112 26.40 9.96 -7.28
C GLU A 112 25.37 9.06 -7.99
N VAL A 113 25.81 7.87 -8.42
CA VAL A 113 24.95 6.86 -9.06
C VAL A 113 23.97 6.25 -8.05
N LEU A 114 24.38 6.09 -6.79
CA LEU A 114 23.48 5.64 -5.72
C LEU A 114 22.35 6.66 -5.49
N LEU A 115 22.67 7.95 -5.44
CA LEU A 115 21.68 9.02 -5.29
C LEU A 115 20.76 9.14 -6.50
N GLU A 116 21.30 9.04 -7.71
CA GLU A 116 20.51 9.07 -8.94
C GLU A 116 19.53 7.89 -9.04
N ARG A 117 19.95 6.70 -8.59
CA ARG A 117 19.07 5.52 -8.57
C ARG A 117 18.01 5.60 -7.48
N ASP A 118 18.25 6.30 -6.37
CA ASP A 118 17.24 6.51 -5.31
C ASP A 118 16.24 7.61 -5.69
N SER A 119 16.63 8.60 -6.49
CA SER A 119 15.76 9.70 -6.93
C SER A 119 14.78 9.32 -8.05
N GLN A 120 14.94 8.16 -8.69
CA GLN A 120 14.00 7.67 -9.69
C GLN A 120 12.68 7.23 -9.02
N HIS A 121 11.70 8.13 -9.07
CA HIS A 121 10.33 7.85 -8.64
C HIS A 121 9.65 6.82 -9.55
N THR A 122 8.93 5.89 -8.93
CA THR A 122 8.20 4.82 -9.61
C THR A 122 6.78 5.25 -9.98
N THR A 123 6.36 4.82 -11.17
CA THR A 123 5.01 4.95 -11.76
C THR A 123 3.89 4.30 -10.94
N ILE A 124 4.23 3.62 -9.84
CA ILE A 124 3.32 2.87 -8.97
C ILE A 124 2.27 3.80 -8.33
N ASP A 125 2.61 5.07 -8.11
CA ASP A 125 1.74 6.05 -7.46
C ASP A 125 0.41 6.26 -8.22
N ARG A 126 0.47 6.31 -9.57
CA ARG A 126 -0.74 6.43 -10.41
C ARG A 126 -1.65 5.22 -10.30
N VAL A 127 -1.05 4.03 -10.22
CA VAL A 127 -1.78 2.77 -10.10
C VAL A 127 -2.47 2.69 -8.73
N LEU A 128 -1.77 3.09 -7.67
CA LEU A 128 -2.33 3.17 -6.33
C LEU A 128 -3.51 4.15 -6.27
N HIS A 129 -3.36 5.37 -6.81
CA HIS A 129 -4.47 6.32 -6.85
C HIS A 129 -5.70 5.76 -7.61
N PHE A 130 -5.49 5.08 -8.72
CA PHE A 130 -6.59 4.45 -9.48
C PHE A 130 -7.35 3.40 -8.64
N PHE A 131 -6.64 2.48 -7.98
CA PHE A 131 -7.27 1.47 -7.13
C PHE A 131 -7.99 2.08 -5.92
N GLY A 132 -7.42 3.13 -5.31
CA GLY A 132 -8.04 3.86 -4.21
C GLY A 132 -9.38 4.49 -4.60
N TRP A 133 -9.41 5.19 -5.75
CA TRP A 133 -10.64 5.79 -6.27
C TRP A 133 -11.70 4.76 -6.64
N LEU A 134 -11.29 3.69 -7.33
CA LEU A 134 -12.21 2.65 -7.79
C LEU A 134 -12.87 1.91 -6.62
N SER A 135 -12.11 1.67 -5.54
CA SER A 135 -12.65 1.19 -4.27
C SER A 135 -13.71 2.15 -3.71
N GLY A 136 -13.38 3.43 -3.57
CA GLY A 136 -14.26 4.43 -2.95
C GLY A 136 -15.59 4.56 -3.71
N ILE A 137 -15.52 4.58 -5.04
CA ILE A 137 -16.71 4.63 -5.90
C ILE A 137 -17.56 3.36 -5.75
N SER A 138 -16.93 2.17 -5.75
CA SER A 138 -17.65 0.91 -5.59
C SER A 138 -18.38 0.83 -4.24
N LEU A 139 -17.74 1.31 -3.16
CA LEU A 139 -18.36 1.39 -1.83
C LEU A 139 -19.55 2.35 -1.81
N ALA A 140 -19.40 3.55 -2.37
CA ALA A 140 -20.46 4.56 -2.40
C ALA A 140 -21.71 4.07 -3.16
N ILE A 141 -21.50 3.44 -4.34
CA ILE A 141 -22.59 2.89 -5.14
C ILE A 141 -23.27 1.72 -4.41
N GLY A 142 -22.50 0.79 -3.87
CA GLY A 142 -23.04 -0.36 -3.14
C GLY A 142 -23.84 0.05 -1.92
N LEU A 143 -23.36 1.03 -1.15
CA LEU A 143 -24.06 1.58 0.01
C LEU A 143 -25.37 2.26 -0.38
N PHE A 144 -25.35 3.11 -1.42
CA PHE A 144 -26.54 3.81 -1.90
C PHE A 144 -27.64 2.83 -2.33
N VAL A 145 -27.29 1.84 -3.17
CA VAL A 145 -28.25 0.81 -3.63
C VAL A 145 -28.76 -0.02 -2.47
N GLY A 146 -27.89 -0.40 -1.53
CA GLY A 146 -28.28 -1.17 -0.34
C GLY A 146 -29.28 -0.44 0.55
N ILE A 147 -29.06 0.87 0.79
CA ILE A 147 -29.99 1.69 1.58
C ILE A 147 -31.34 1.82 0.87
N CYS A 148 -31.36 2.11 -0.44
CA CYS A 148 -32.60 2.20 -1.21
C CYS A 148 -33.39 0.88 -1.22
N ALA A 149 -32.72 -0.27 -1.17
CA ALA A 149 -33.36 -1.58 -1.16
C ALA A 149 -34.02 -1.93 0.19
N ILE A 150 -33.52 -1.34 1.29
CA ILE A 150 -34.04 -1.58 2.66
C ILE A 150 -35.06 -0.51 3.05
N ALA A 151 -34.99 0.68 2.45
CA ALA A 151 -35.94 1.76 2.70
C ALA A 151 -37.37 1.28 2.36
N PRO A 152 -38.32 1.31 3.31
CA PRO A 152 -39.69 0.92 3.03
C PRO A 152 -40.25 1.85 1.96
N SER A 153 -40.78 1.29 0.87
CA SER A 153 -41.59 2.03 -0.08
C SER A 153 -42.78 2.64 0.67
N ALA A 154 -42.77 3.97 0.81
CA ALA A 154 -43.89 4.73 1.37
C ALA A 154 -45.12 4.64 0.45
#